data_AF-A0A355YL03-F1
#
_entry.id   AF-A0A355YL03-F1
#
_cell.length_a   1.000
_cell.length_b   1.000
_cell.length_c   1.000
_cell.angle_alpha   90.00
_cell.angle_beta   90.00
_cell.angle_gamma   90.00
#
_symmetry.space_group_name_H-M   'P 1'
#
loop_
_entity.id
_entity.type
_entity.pdbx_description
1 polymer ?
#
loop_
_entity_poly.entity_id
_entity_poly.type
_entity_poly.pdbx_seq_one_letter_code
_entity_poly.pdbx_strand_id
1 'polypeptide(L)'
;YFLENINVIFVYTCIKSGYNEFVAAFLWRKQTVDRRKISEDFFDEHPLEQLSTAQLTYFRMITIMMSDLEELVNETVISVMEESRHEQYLAEKERFMNLDKAEDIVSYMRKIKDPVNCSLLIQKALEYQDDVIPLVLKRLCKSGHDVFIENATVLIANADIKYTEQLYDIFPDIRNAYARSELCIVFGVKKKSEYTQLLLEQYALIKKERPDKDYEQGPLLALYLILEA
;
A
#
# COMPACT_ATOMS: atom_id res chain seq x y z
N TYR A 1 4.29 -11.54 -11.05
CA TYR A 1 2.98 -12.22 -11.06
C TYR A 1 1.83 -11.39 -10.49
N PHE A 2 1.80 -10.96 -9.22
CA PHE A 2 0.69 -10.11 -8.71
C PHE A 2 0.75 -8.68 -9.30
N LEU A 3 1.92 -8.04 -9.24
CA LEU A 3 2.16 -6.71 -9.82
C LEU A 3 1.99 -6.64 -11.34
N GLU A 4 2.32 -7.72 -12.06
CA GLU A 4 2.14 -7.79 -13.53
C GLU A 4 0.65 -7.81 -13.93
N ASN A 5 -0.21 -8.44 -13.13
CA ASN A 5 -1.65 -8.44 -13.40
C ASN A 5 -2.32 -7.12 -12.98
N ILE A 6 -1.81 -6.46 -11.93
CA ILE A 6 -2.24 -5.11 -11.54
C ILE A 6 -1.89 -4.09 -12.63
N ASN A 7 -0.70 -4.17 -13.24
CA ASN A 7 -0.31 -3.28 -14.34
C ASN A 7 -1.26 -3.36 -15.55
N VAL A 8 -1.73 -4.55 -15.91
CA VAL A 8 -2.67 -4.72 -17.03
C VAL A 8 -4.05 -4.18 -16.67
N ILE A 9 -4.54 -4.42 -15.45
CA ILE A 9 -5.86 -3.93 -15.00
C ILE A 9 -5.83 -2.41 -14.80
N PHE A 10 -4.76 -1.85 -14.21
CA PHE A 10 -4.58 -0.42 -14.00
C PHE A 10 -4.58 0.35 -15.32
N VAL A 11 -3.79 -0.11 -16.30
CA VAL A 11 -3.74 0.48 -17.64
C VAL A 11 -5.09 0.33 -18.34
N TYR A 12 -5.74 -0.84 -18.26
CA TYR A 12 -7.00 -1.08 -18.94
C TYR A 12 -8.17 -0.27 -18.36
N THR A 13 -8.26 -0.15 -17.03
CA THR A 13 -9.30 0.63 -16.36
C THR A 13 -9.09 2.12 -16.58
N CYS A 14 -7.87 2.65 -16.43
CA CYS A 14 -7.58 4.06 -16.69
C CYS A 14 -7.83 4.48 -18.15
N ILE A 15 -7.56 3.59 -19.12
CA ILE A 15 -7.80 3.85 -20.55
C ILE A 15 -9.30 3.80 -20.88
N LYS A 16 -10.07 2.85 -20.32
CA LYS A 16 -11.50 2.72 -20.64
C LYS A 16 -12.39 3.75 -19.95
N SER A 17 -12.06 4.19 -18.74
CA SER A 17 -12.94 5.05 -17.94
C SER A 17 -12.77 6.55 -18.23
N GLY A 18 -11.82 6.96 -19.07
CA GLY A 18 -11.57 8.37 -19.37
C GLY A 18 -10.85 9.15 -18.25
N TYR A 19 -10.35 8.45 -17.23
CA TYR A 19 -9.67 9.04 -16.06
C TYR A 19 -8.18 9.39 -16.33
N ASN A 20 -7.81 9.67 -17.59
CA ASN A 20 -6.46 10.14 -17.93
C ASN A 20 -6.12 11.47 -17.22
N GLU A 21 -7.11 12.33 -17.01
CA GLU A 21 -6.92 13.59 -16.28
C GLU A 21 -6.78 13.39 -14.77
N PHE A 22 -7.36 12.33 -14.19
CA PHE A 22 -7.29 12.09 -12.75
C PHE A 22 -5.92 11.52 -12.36
N VAL A 23 -5.35 10.61 -13.16
CA VAL A 23 -3.97 10.11 -12.96
C VAL A 23 -2.96 11.24 -13.18
N ALA A 24 -3.17 12.10 -14.19
CA ALA A 24 -2.31 13.26 -14.44
C ALA A 24 -2.44 14.35 -13.35
N ALA A 25 -3.64 14.61 -12.82
CA ALA A 25 -3.87 15.57 -11.74
C ALA A 25 -3.42 15.02 -10.37
N PHE A 26 -3.49 13.70 -10.17
CA PHE A 26 -2.96 13.01 -8.98
C PHE A 26 -1.43 13.01 -8.94
N LEU A 27 -0.78 12.91 -10.11
CA LEU A 27 0.67 13.02 -10.26
C LEU A 27 1.17 14.48 -10.25
N TRP A 28 0.29 15.48 -10.29
CA TRP A 28 0.70 16.88 -10.49
C TRP A 28 -0.14 17.87 -9.67
N ARG A 29 -0.10 17.75 -8.34
CA ARG A 29 -0.63 18.78 -7.43
C ARG A 29 0.50 19.42 -6.64
N LYS A 30 1.12 20.45 -7.21
CA LYS A 30 2.01 21.37 -6.47
C LYS A 30 1.19 22.16 -5.46
N GLN A 31 1.38 21.88 -4.17
CA GLN A 31 1.10 22.83 -3.10
C GLN A 31 2.35 23.00 -2.24
N THR A 32 2.62 24.26 -1.88
CA THR A 32 3.84 24.72 -1.22
C THR A 32 3.76 24.46 0.28
N VAL A 33 4.73 23.74 0.82
CA VAL A 33 4.79 23.35 2.24
C VAL A 33 6.17 23.67 2.84
N ASP A 34 6.17 23.80 4.16
CA ASP A 34 7.22 24.28 5.05
C ASP A 34 8.49 23.40 5.09
N ARG A 35 9.55 23.87 4.41
CA ARG A 35 10.82 23.17 4.09
C ARG A 35 11.82 23.02 5.24
N ARG A 36 11.40 23.06 6.50
CA ARG A 36 12.34 23.29 7.63
C ARG A 36 13.30 22.14 7.98
N LYS A 37 13.36 21.03 7.24
CA LYS A 37 14.27 19.88 7.53
C LYS A 37 14.96 19.21 6.33
N ILE A 38 14.61 19.55 5.09
CA ILE A 38 15.18 18.93 3.87
C ILE A 38 15.54 20.06 2.90
N SER A 39 16.69 19.94 2.21
CA SER A 39 17.09 20.94 1.22
C SER A 39 16.06 21.06 0.11
N GLU A 40 15.89 22.28 -0.42
CA GLU A 40 14.92 22.55 -1.48
C GLU A 40 15.14 21.65 -2.71
N ASP A 41 16.41 21.34 -2.99
CA ASP A 41 16.85 20.58 -4.16
C ASP A 41 16.77 19.05 -3.96
N PHE A 42 16.50 18.56 -2.74
CA PHE A 42 16.52 17.12 -2.46
C PHE A 42 15.57 16.34 -3.38
N PHE A 43 14.38 16.88 -3.62
CA PHE A 43 13.36 16.25 -4.47
C PHE A 43 13.67 16.40 -5.97
N ASP A 44 14.40 17.44 -6.36
CA ASP A 44 14.87 17.60 -7.73
C ASP A 44 16.00 16.58 -8.04
N GLU A 45 16.83 16.29 -7.04
CA GLU A 45 17.91 15.28 -7.13
C GLU A 45 17.40 13.83 -6.99
N HIS A 46 16.24 13.63 -6.36
CA HIS A 46 15.67 12.32 -6.07
C HIS A 46 14.21 12.24 -6.52
N PRO A 47 13.95 12.22 -7.85
CA PRO A 47 12.60 12.15 -8.37
C PRO A 47 11.95 10.78 -8.11
N LEU A 48 10.63 10.78 -7.97
CA LEU A 48 9.84 9.56 -7.90
C LEU A 48 9.79 8.86 -9.26
N GLU A 49 9.93 7.54 -9.23
CA GLU A 49 9.69 6.70 -10.40
C GLU A 49 8.18 6.48 -10.60
N GLN A 50 7.69 6.74 -11.82
CA GLN A 50 6.25 6.75 -12.14
C GLN A 50 5.55 5.39 -11.97
N LEU A 51 6.28 4.27 -12.05
CA LEU A 51 5.73 2.91 -11.96
C LEU A 51 6.50 2.04 -10.94
N SER A 52 6.94 2.66 -9.84
CA SER A 52 7.54 1.93 -8.73
C SER A 52 6.51 1.11 -7.96
N THR A 53 6.99 0.10 -7.24
CA THR A 53 6.17 -0.71 -6.34
C THR A 53 5.46 0.16 -5.29
N ALA A 54 6.16 1.20 -4.81
CA ALA A 54 5.62 2.16 -3.84
C ALA A 54 4.40 2.93 -4.38
N GLN A 55 4.44 3.37 -5.66
CA GLN A 55 3.31 4.06 -6.29
C GLN A 55 2.07 3.15 -6.40
N LEU A 56 2.27 1.89 -6.78
CA LEU A 56 1.18 0.91 -6.89
C LEU A 56 0.53 0.62 -5.52
N THR A 57 1.35 0.46 -4.48
CA THR A 57 0.82 0.26 -3.12
C THR A 57 0.11 1.51 -2.62
N TYR A 58 0.68 2.70 -2.81
CA TYR A 58 0.03 3.95 -2.41
C TYR A 58 -1.33 4.12 -3.11
N PHE A 59 -1.40 3.83 -4.41
CA PHE A 59 -2.66 3.80 -5.15
C PHE A 59 -3.69 2.84 -4.52
N ARG A 60 -3.29 1.62 -4.14
CA ARG A 60 -4.20 0.72 -3.41
C ARG A 60 -4.67 1.27 -2.08
N MET A 61 -3.81 1.95 -1.32
CA MET A 61 -4.16 2.52 -0.02
C MET A 61 -5.28 3.55 -0.15
N ILE A 62 -5.19 4.46 -1.14
CA ILE A 62 -6.17 5.52 -1.34
C ILE A 62 -7.48 5.00 -1.95
N THR A 63 -7.42 4.02 -2.86
CA THR A 63 -8.62 3.56 -3.56
C THR A 63 -9.58 2.83 -2.64
N ILE A 64 -9.08 2.12 -1.63
CA ILE A 64 -9.92 1.44 -0.61
C ILE A 64 -10.78 2.42 0.19
N MET A 65 -10.36 3.68 0.31
CA MET A 65 -11.12 4.72 1.00
C MET A 65 -12.12 5.43 0.10
N MET A 66 -12.11 5.14 -1.20
CA MET A 66 -12.98 5.74 -2.20
C MET A 66 -14.00 4.71 -2.65
N SER A 67 -15.01 4.44 -1.81
CA SER A 67 -16.02 3.38 -2.04
C SER A 67 -16.57 3.37 -3.46
N ASP A 68 -16.92 4.54 -4.00
CA ASP A 68 -17.54 4.68 -5.33
C ASP A 68 -16.55 4.31 -6.45
N LEU A 69 -15.27 4.67 -6.29
CA LEU A 69 -14.23 4.32 -7.24
C LEU A 69 -13.88 2.84 -7.14
N GLU A 70 -13.77 2.32 -5.93
CA GLU A 70 -13.51 0.90 -5.70
C GLU A 70 -14.61 0.02 -6.28
N GLU A 71 -15.87 0.36 -6.03
CA GLU A 71 -17.03 -0.34 -6.59
C GLU A 71 -17.01 -0.30 -8.11
N LEU A 72 -16.83 0.88 -8.72
CA LEU A 72 -16.76 1.03 -10.17
C LEU A 72 -15.62 0.21 -10.80
N VAL A 73 -14.44 0.23 -10.19
CA VAL A 73 -13.28 -0.56 -10.64
C VAL A 73 -13.59 -2.05 -10.54
N ASN A 74 -14.14 -2.51 -9.42
CA ASN A 74 -14.46 -3.91 -9.20
C ASN A 74 -15.54 -4.41 -10.16
N GLU A 75 -16.62 -3.66 -10.36
CA GLU A 75 -17.68 -3.97 -11.32
C GLU A 75 -17.12 -4.08 -12.74
N THR A 76 -16.29 -3.12 -13.15
CA THR A 76 -15.65 -3.11 -14.47
C THR A 76 -14.81 -4.37 -14.65
N VAL A 77 -13.95 -4.70 -13.68
CA VAL A 77 -13.08 -5.87 -13.75
C VAL A 77 -13.91 -7.16 -13.78
N ILE A 78 -14.90 -7.31 -12.90
CA ILE A 78 -15.78 -8.48 -12.82
C ILE A 78 -16.53 -8.68 -14.15
N SER A 79 -17.04 -7.61 -14.77
CA SER A 79 -17.81 -7.68 -16.01
C SER A 79 -17.03 -8.23 -17.22
N VAL A 80 -15.69 -8.16 -17.16
CA VAL A 80 -14.79 -8.65 -18.23
C VAL A 80 -13.96 -9.85 -17.79
N MET A 81 -14.23 -10.43 -16.62
CA MET A 81 -13.54 -11.63 -16.15
C MET A 81 -13.92 -12.86 -17.00
N GLU A 82 -12.91 -13.62 -17.37
CA GLU A 82 -13.09 -14.98 -17.89
C GLU A 82 -13.81 -15.86 -16.86
N GLU A 83 -14.67 -16.77 -17.33
CA GLU A 83 -15.53 -17.62 -16.48
C GLU A 83 -14.72 -18.38 -15.41
N SER A 84 -13.59 -18.97 -15.81
CA SER A 84 -12.71 -19.71 -14.89
C SER A 84 -12.08 -18.84 -13.80
N ARG A 85 -11.82 -17.55 -14.07
CA ARG A 85 -11.34 -16.59 -13.07
C ARG A 85 -12.49 -16.15 -12.17
N HIS A 86 -13.67 -15.93 -12.76
CA HIS A 86 -14.86 -15.53 -12.01
C HIS A 86 -15.28 -16.57 -10.96
N GLU A 87 -15.25 -17.87 -11.32
CA GLU A 87 -15.48 -18.96 -10.37
C GLU A 87 -14.47 -18.94 -9.20
N GLN A 88 -13.19 -18.72 -9.50
CA GLN A 88 -12.15 -18.63 -8.48
C GLN A 88 -12.34 -17.41 -7.56
N TYR A 89 -12.72 -16.26 -8.15
CA TYR A 89 -13.06 -15.04 -7.41
C TYR A 89 -14.19 -15.32 -6.40
N LEU A 90 -15.31 -15.92 -6.84
CA LEU A 90 -16.44 -16.22 -5.98
C LEU A 90 -16.07 -17.21 -4.87
N ALA A 91 -15.36 -18.28 -5.21
CA ALA A 91 -14.93 -19.29 -4.24
C ALA A 91 -13.94 -18.74 -3.21
N GLU A 92 -13.01 -17.86 -3.62
CA GLU A 92 -12.09 -17.19 -2.71
C GLU A 92 -12.83 -16.19 -1.82
N LYS A 93 -13.80 -15.42 -2.37
CA LYS A 93 -14.65 -14.49 -1.62
C LYS A 93 -15.42 -15.18 -0.52
N GLU A 94 -16.13 -16.25 -0.86
CA GLU A 94 -16.90 -17.04 0.13
C GLU A 94 -16.00 -17.56 1.26
N ARG A 95 -14.78 -18.03 0.93
CA ARG A 95 -13.86 -18.56 1.94
C ARG A 95 -13.44 -17.53 2.98
N PHE A 96 -13.02 -16.34 2.56
CA PHE A 96 -12.55 -15.36 3.53
C PHE A 96 -13.68 -14.62 4.24
N MET A 97 -14.85 -14.46 3.60
CA MET A 97 -16.00 -13.81 4.23
C MET A 97 -16.51 -14.57 5.45
N ASN A 98 -16.38 -15.90 5.45
CA ASN A 98 -16.75 -16.78 6.55
C ASN A 98 -15.65 -16.94 7.64
N LEU A 99 -14.57 -16.15 7.60
CA LEU A 99 -13.55 -16.16 8.65
C LEU A 99 -13.94 -15.20 9.78
N ASP A 100 -14.09 -15.74 11.00
CA ASP A 100 -14.50 -14.93 12.16
C ASP A 100 -13.41 -14.80 13.22
N LYS A 101 -12.25 -15.45 13.00
CA LYS A 101 -11.10 -15.39 13.90
C LYS A 101 -9.99 -14.54 13.30
N ALA A 102 -9.44 -13.62 14.09
CA ALA A 102 -8.38 -12.73 13.68
C ALA A 102 -7.15 -13.48 13.14
N GLU A 103 -6.74 -14.58 13.77
CA GLU A 103 -5.61 -15.39 13.30
C GLU A 103 -5.84 -15.98 11.91
N ASP A 104 -7.08 -16.38 11.62
CA ASP A 104 -7.44 -16.96 10.34
C ASP A 104 -7.46 -15.89 9.26
N ILE A 105 -7.98 -14.70 9.56
CA ILE A 105 -7.93 -13.52 8.68
C ILE A 105 -6.47 -13.17 8.34
N VAL A 106 -5.61 -13.02 9.35
CA VAL A 106 -4.16 -12.73 9.16
C VAL A 106 -3.45 -13.85 8.39
N SER A 107 -3.84 -15.10 8.62
CA SER A 107 -3.33 -16.25 7.88
C SER A 107 -3.81 -16.26 6.42
N TYR A 108 -4.96 -15.66 6.11
CA TYR A 108 -5.49 -15.56 4.75
C TYR A 108 -4.87 -14.42 3.95
N MET A 109 -4.45 -13.33 4.60
CA MET A 109 -3.79 -12.17 3.95
C MET A 109 -2.54 -12.53 3.14
N ARG A 110 -1.88 -13.67 3.41
CA ARG A 110 -0.74 -14.18 2.64
C ARG A 110 -1.11 -15.12 1.48
N LYS A 111 -2.37 -15.57 1.42
CA LYS A 111 -2.86 -16.63 0.51
C LYS A 111 -3.71 -16.09 -0.62
N ILE A 112 -4.25 -14.89 -0.44
CA ILE A 112 -5.16 -14.26 -1.39
C ILE A 112 -4.50 -14.08 -2.75
N LYS A 113 -5.25 -14.35 -3.81
CA LYS A 113 -4.75 -14.38 -5.18
C LYS A 113 -5.41 -13.34 -6.07
N ASP A 114 -6.73 -13.16 -5.97
CA ASP A 114 -7.41 -12.22 -6.83
C ASP A 114 -7.31 -10.78 -6.28
N PRO A 115 -6.82 -9.82 -7.07
CA PRO A 115 -6.72 -8.43 -6.64
C PRO A 115 -8.04 -7.80 -6.19
N VAL A 116 -9.17 -8.17 -6.79
CA VAL A 116 -10.52 -7.68 -6.40
C VAL A 116 -10.86 -8.16 -5.00
N ASN A 117 -10.52 -9.42 -4.68
CA ASN A 117 -10.72 -9.99 -3.37
C ASN A 117 -9.76 -9.42 -2.31
N CYS A 118 -8.57 -8.96 -2.70
CA CYS A 118 -7.64 -8.33 -1.76
C CYS A 118 -8.29 -7.16 -1.02
N SER A 119 -8.98 -6.26 -1.73
CA SER A 119 -9.59 -5.08 -1.10
C SER A 119 -10.74 -5.47 -0.17
N LEU A 120 -11.60 -6.40 -0.57
CA LEU A 120 -12.65 -6.96 0.28
C LEU A 120 -12.09 -7.63 1.56
N LEU A 121 -10.97 -8.35 1.45
CA LEU A 121 -10.30 -8.92 2.62
C LEU A 121 -9.75 -7.83 3.55
N ILE A 122 -9.20 -6.74 3.02
CA ILE A 122 -8.73 -5.61 3.84
C ILE A 122 -9.90 -4.95 4.57
N GLN A 123 -11.02 -4.68 3.88
CA GLN A 123 -12.22 -4.12 4.50
C GLN A 123 -12.71 -5.00 5.65
N LYS A 124 -12.81 -6.33 5.42
CA LYS A 124 -13.14 -7.27 6.49
C LYS A 124 -12.11 -7.23 7.62
N ALA A 125 -10.82 -7.17 7.33
CA ALA A 125 -9.78 -7.09 8.36
C ALA A 125 -9.88 -5.79 9.20
N LEU A 126 -10.32 -4.67 8.61
CA LEU A 126 -10.55 -3.41 9.30
C LEU A 126 -11.73 -3.48 10.29
N GLU A 127 -12.77 -4.26 10.00
CA GLU A 127 -13.89 -4.49 10.95
C GLU A 127 -13.41 -5.12 12.27
N TYR A 128 -12.30 -5.87 12.23
CA TYR A 128 -11.69 -6.56 13.36
C TYR A 128 -10.32 -5.95 13.73
N GLN A 129 -10.09 -4.67 13.42
CA GLN A 129 -8.76 -4.05 13.52
C GLN A 129 -8.09 -4.20 14.90
N ASP A 130 -8.88 -4.19 15.98
CA ASP A 130 -8.40 -4.34 17.37
C ASP A 130 -7.80 -5.71 17.67
N ASP A 131 -8.26 -6.76 17.01
CA ASP A 131 -7.73 -8.12 17.17
C ASP A 131 -6.73 -8.47 16.05
N VAL A 132 -6.95 -7.97 14.83
CA VAL A 132 -6.16 -8.32 13.63
C VAL A 132 -4.82 -7.60 13.60
N ILE A 133 -4.78 -6.29 13.83
CA ILE A 133 -3.57 -5.50 13.59
C ILE A 133 -2.42 -5.85 14.54
N PRO A 134 -2.64 -6.12 15.86
CA PRO A 134 -1.56 -6.58 16.74
C PRO A 134 -0.87 -7.85 16.21
N LEU A 135 -1.64 -8.78 15.63
CA LEU A 135 -1.12 -10.00 15.02
C LEU A 135 -0.34 -9.70 13.73
N VAL A 136 -0.82 -8.75 12.92
CA VAL A 136 -0.15 -8.28 11.70
C VAL A 136 1.20 -7.65 12.03
N LEU A 137 1.25 -6.71 12.97
CA LEU A 137 2.48 -6.03 13.41
C LEU A 137 3.52 -7.04 13.90
N LYS A 138 3.12 -7.98 14.76
CA LYS A 138 4.00 -9.06 15.23
C LYS A 138 4.56 -9.91 14.09
N ARG A 139 3.76 -10.14 13.04
CA ARG A 139 4.16 -10.95 11.89
C ARG A 139 5.09 -10.20 10.94
N LEU A 140 4.91 -8.88 10.78
CA LEU A 140 5.74 -8.03 9.92
C LEU A 140 7.22 -8.06 10.30
N CYS A 141 7.57 -8.11 11.60
CA CYS A 141 8.96 -8.21 12.07
C CYS A 141 9.73 -9.44 11.53
N LYS A 142 9.00 -10.47 11.05
CA LYS A 142 9.58 -11.74 10.59
C LYS A 142 9.14 -12.14 9.18
N SER A 143 8.27 -11.36 8.53
CA SER A 143 7.74 -11.72 7.21
C SER A 143 8.71 -11.35 6.09
N GLY A 144 8.83 -12.26 5.12
CA GLY A 144 9.40 -11.98 3.80
C GLY A 144 8.44 -12.34 2.67
N HIS A 145 7.13 -12.39 2.96
CA HIS A 145 6.11 -12.68 1.97
C HIS A 145 5.51 -11.37 1.46
N ASP A 146 5.83 -11.01 0.21
CA ASP A 146 5.45 -9.74 -0.41
C ASP A 146 3.94 -9.50 -0.38
N VAL A 147 3.13 -10.48 -0.78
CA VAL A 147 1.66 -10.39 -0.72
C VAL A 147 1.15 -10.08 0.69
N PHE A 148 1.77 -10.67 1.72
CA PHE A 148 1.39 -10.36 3.11
C PHE A 148 1.82 -8.94 3.49
N ILE A 149 3.02 -8.53 3.11
CA ILE A 149 3.56 -7.18 3.37
C ILE A 149 2.64 -6.14 2.74
N GLU A 150 2.36 -6.23 1.44
CA GLU A 150 1.49 -5.30 0.72
C GLU A 150 0.11 -5.19 1.38
N ASN A 151 -0.52 -6.33 1.72
CA ASN A 151 -1.83 -6.33 2.37
C ASN A 151 -1.79 -5.76 3.79
N ALA A 152 -0.75 -6.08 4.56
CA ALA A 152 -0.57 -5.52 5.90
C ALA A 152 -0.35 -4.01 5.87
N THR A 153 0.45 -3.53 4.92
CA THR A 153 0.72 -2.10 4.73
C THR A 153 -0.58 -1.35 4.40
N VAL A 154 -1.37 -1.87 3.45
CA VAL A 154 -2.66 -1.28 3.08
C VAL A 154 -3.66 -1.31 4.22
N LEU A 155 -3.69 -2.39 5.02
CA LEU A 155 -4.52 -2.47 6.23
C LEU A 155 -4.16 -1.36 7.23
N ILE A 156 -2.88 -1.23 7.58
CA ILE A 156 -2.44 -0.26 8.60
C ILE A 156 -2.65 1.19 8.12
N ALA A 157 -2.43 1.46 6.82
CA ALA A 157 -2.69 2.78 6.22
C ALA A 157 -4.15 3.22 6.36
N ASN A 158 -5.09 2.28 6.41
CA ASN A 158 -6.52 2.54 6.48
C ASN A 158 -7.13 2.33 7.88
N ALA A 159 -6.33 1.87 8.84
CA ALA A 159 -6.74 1.66 10.23
C ALA A 159 -6.66 2.94 11.08
N ASP A 160 -7.10 2.83 12.34
CA ASP A 160 -6.99 3.91 13.33
C ASP A 160 -5.53 4.38 13.52
N ILE A 161 -5.35 5.67 13.83
CA ILE A 161 -4.04 6.31 13.96
C ILE A 161 -3.13 5.65 15.01
N LYS A 162 -3.71 5.07 16.07
CA LYS A 162 -2.99 4.32 17.12
C LYS A 162 -2.12 3.20 16.56
N TYR A 163 -2.50 2.60 15.42
CA TYR A 163 -1.74 1.53 14.79
C TYR A 163 -0.55 2.04 13.99
N THR A 164 -0.60 3.28 13.53
CA THR A 164 0.55 3.94 12.92
C THR A 164 1.63 4.23 13.97
N GLU A 165 1.22 4.57 15.19
CA GLU A 165 2.12 4.78 16.33
C GLU A 165 2.75 3.45 16.79
N GLN A 166 1.94 2.39 16.91
CA GLN A 166 2.47 1.05 17.20
C GLN A 166 3.42 0.55 16.10
N LEU A 167 3.13 0.84 14.83
CA LEU A 167 4.02 0.53 13.72
C LEU A 167 5.37 1.25 13.89
N TYR A 168 5.36 2.53 14.27
CA TYR A 168 6.59 3.28 14.54
C TYR A 168 7.42 2.62 15.64
N ASP A 169 6.78 2.21 16.75
CA ASP A 169 7.46 1.57 17.88
C ASP A 169 8.15 0.26 17.51
N ILE A 170 7.52 -0.56 16.65
CA ILE A 170 8.10 -1.84 16.20
C ILE A 170 8.98 -1.73 14.96
N PHE A 171 9.04 -0.55 14.32
CA PHE A 171 9.71 -0.37 13.03
C PHE A 171 11.18 -0.83 13.03
N PRO A 172 11.98 -0.57 14.10
CA PRO A 172 13.37 -1.05 14.18
C PRO A 172 13.52 -2.58 14.11
N ASP A 173 12.48 -3.33 14.49
CA ASP A 173 12.50 -4.81 14.48
C ASP A 173 12.18 -5.41 13.09
N ILE A 174 11.82 -4.57 12.11
CA ILE A 174 11.44 -5.00 10.77
C ILE A 174 12.69 -5.21 9.91
N ARG A 175 13.06 -6.47 9.74
CA ARG A 175 14.32 -6.87 9.09
C ARG A 175 14.27 -6.83 7.56
N ASN A 176 13.11 -7.03 6.97
CA ASN A 176 12.98 -7.10 5.51
C ASN A 176 12.95 -5.69 4.89
N ALA A 177 13.86 -5.42 3.95
CA ALA A 177 13.97 -4.09 3.31
C ALA A 177 12.72 -3.70 2.51
N TYR A 178 12.06 -4.66 1.85
CA TYR A 178 10.79 -4.42 1.16
C TYR A 178 9.68 -4.08 2.15
N ALA A 179 9.59 -4.80 3.28
CA ALA A 179 8.63 -4.46 4.34
C ALA A 179 8.87 -3.06 4.89
N ARG A 180 10.12 -2.66 5.17
CA ARG A 180 10.43 -1.30 5.61
C ARG A 180 10.03 -0.27 4.56
N SER A 181 10.32 -0.53 3.29
CA SER A 181 9.93 0.32 2.18
C SER A 181 8.43 0.60 2.15
N GLU A 182 7.62 -0.46 2.08
CA GLU A 182 6.18 -0.37 1.99
C GLU A 182 5.58 0.31 3.23
N LEU A 183 6.05 -0.06 4.43
CA LEU A 183 5.55 0.49 5.70
C LEU A 183 5.89 1.96 5.91
N CYS A 184 6.96 2.47 5.29
CA CYS A 184 7.22 3.91 5.27
C CYS A 184 6.07 4.70 4.63
N ILE A 185 5.43 4.15 3.60
CA ILE A 185 4.31 4.79 2.88
C ILE A 185 3.14 5.07 3.84
N VAL A 186 2.90 4.19 4.83
CA VAL A 186 1.89 4.38 5.87
C VAL A 186 2.09 5.72 6.60
N PHE A 187 3.32 6.04 6.98
CA PHE A 187 3.63 7.31 7.65
C PHE A 187 3.36 8.53 6.75
N GLY A 188 3.66 8.39 5.46
CA GLY A 188 3.34 9.38 4.43
C GLY A 188 1.84 9.64 4.30
N VAL A 189 1.06 8.58 4.13
CA VAL A 189 -0.41 8.64 4.02
C VAL A 189 -1.04 9.24 5.27
N LYS A 190 -0.54 8.88 6.45
CA LYS A 190 -1.01 9.39 7.75
C LYS A 190 -0.45 10.76 8.13
N LYS A 191 0.33 11.41 7.23
CA LYS A 191 0.92 12.75 7.42
C LYS A 191 1.75 12.88 8.70
N LYS A 192 2.49 11.83 9.06
CA LYS A 192 3.33 11.77 10.27
C LYS A 192 4.66 12.51 10.09
N SER A 193 4.60 13.84 9.99
CA SER A 193 5.76 14.71 9.78
C SER A 193 6.86 14.55 10.84
N GLU A 194 6.49 14.16 12.07
CA GLU A 194 7.41 13.85 13.15
C GLU A 194 8.36 12.68 12.82
N TYR A 195 8.01 11.81 11.86
CA TYR A 195 8.81 10.66 11.44
C TYR A 195 9.73 10.94 10.24
N THR A 196 9.85 12.19 9.80
CA THR A 196 10.70 12.60 8.65
C THR A 196 12.14 12.07 8.76
N GLN A 197 12.73 12.10 9.95
CA GLN A 197 14.11 11.64 10.16
C GLN A 197 14.25 10.12 9.91
N LEU A 198 13.29 9.32 10.41
CA LEU A 198 13.24 7.89 10.13
C LEU A 198 13.14 7.62 8.63
N LEU A 199 12.31 8.37 7.91
CA LEU A 199 12.13 8.20 6.46
C LEU A 199 13.41 8.49 5.67
N LEU A 200 14.13 9.57 6.02
CA LEU A 200 15.43 9.89 5.42
C LEU A 200 16.47 8.79 5.67
N GLU A 201 16.52 8.28 6.90
CA GLU A 201 17.42 7.18 7.28
C GLU A 201 17.08 5.90 6.50
N GLN A 202 15.80 5.56 6.37
CA GLN A 202 15.36 4.40 5.60
C GLN A 202 15.61 4.56 4.11
N TYR A 203 15.42 5.75 3.53
CA TYR A 203 15.77 6.03 2.14
C TYR A 203 17.24 5.71 1.88
N ALA A 204 18.15 6.26 2.69
CA ALA A 204 19.59 6.06 2.53
C ALA A 204 19.99 4.59 2.78
N LEU A 205 19.43 3.97 3.81
CA LEU A 205 19.72 2.58 4.18
C LEU A 205 19.27 1.61 3.10
N ILE A 206 18.02 1.70 2.64
CA ILE A 206 17.45 0.78 1.66
C ILE A 206 18.15 0.92 0.31
N LYS A 207 18.44 2.15 -0.14
CA LYS A 207 19.21 2.40 -1.37
C LYS A 207 20.59 1.73 -1.34
N LYS A 208 21.23 1.68 -0.16
CA LYS A 208 22.50 0.98 0.05
C LYS A 208 22.35 -0.54 0.13
N GLU A 209 21.32 -1.03 0.82
CA GLU A 209 21.09 -2.47 1.00
C GLU A 209 20.61 -3.17 -0.27
N ARG A 210 19.75 -2.50 -1.06
CA ARG A 210 19.08 -3.04 -2.24
C ARG A 210 19.16 -2.09 -3.44
N PRO A 211 20.37 -1.76 -3.93
CA PRO A 211 20.53 -0.93 -5.14
C PRO A 211 19.99 -1.62 -6.42
N ASP A 212 19.65 -2.91 -6.35
CA ASP A 212 19.07 -3.70 -7.43
C ASP A 212 17.53 -3.55 -7.55
N LYS A 213 16.91 -2.80 -6.64
CA LYS A 213 15.46 -2.60 -6.55
C LYS A 213 15.13 -1.13 -6.37
N ASP A 214 13.86 -0.80 -6.56
CA ASP A 214 13.23 0.51 -6.36
C ASP A 214 12.70 0.68 -4.93
N TYR A 215 13.20 -0.07 -3.96
CA TYR A 215 12.62 -0.09 -2.61
C TYR A 215 12.85 1.21 -1.85
N GLU A 216 13.85 2.01 -2.21
CA GLU A 216 14.00 3.36 -1.65
C GLU A 216 12.85 4.31 -2.06
N GLN A 217 12.07 3.95 -3.09
CA GLN A 217 10.89 4.73 -3.51
C GLN A 217 9.81 4.77 -2.42
N GLY A 218 9.72 3.76 -1.54
CA GLY A 218 8.76 3.74 -0.42
C GLY A 218 8.95 4.91 0.56
N PRO A 219 10.10 5.03 1.24
CA PRO A 219 10.38 6.19 2.10
C PRO A 219 10.46 7.51 1.33
N LEU A 220 10.93 7.52 0.09
CA LEU A 220 10.92 8.73 -0.74
C LEU A 220 9.49 9.23 -0.98
N LEU A 221 8.58 8.35 -1.41
CA LEU A 221 7.17 8.67 -1.60
C LEU A 221 6.55 9.19 -0.30
N ALA A 222 6.86 8.57 0.84
CA ALA A 222 6.37 9.03 2.13
C ALA A 222 6.83 10.47 2.45
N LEU A 223 8.07 10.83 2.11
CA LEU A 223 8.60 12.19 2.26
C LEU A 223 7.86 13.20 1.37
N TYR A 224 7.63 12.86 0.10
CA TYR A 224 6.80 13.66 -0.81
C TYR A 224 5.41 13.88 -0.23
N LEU A 225 4.75 12.82 0.25
CA LEU A 225 3.41 12.92 0.83
C LEU A 225 3.35 13.82 2.08
N ILE A 226 4.39 13.83 2.92
CA ILE A 226 4.43 14.67 4.13
C ILE A 226 4.72 16.13 3.78
N LEU A 227 5.58 16.37 2.80
CA LEU A 227 6.18 17.69 2.52
C LEU A 227 5.60 18.37 1.27
N GLU A 228 4.64 17.76 0.58
CA GLU A 228 3.84 18.40 -0.48
C GLU A 228 2.36 18.60 -0.10
N ALA A 229 1.96 18.26 1.13
CA ALA A 229 0.63 18.51 1.69
C ALA A 229 0.56 19.74 2.61
#